data_AF-A0A2E7BZN9-F1
#
_entry.id   AF-A0A2E7BZN9-F1
#
_cell.length_a   1.000
_cell.length_b   1.000
_cell.length_c   1.000
_cell.angle_alpha   90.00
_cell.angle_beta   90.00
_cell.angle_gamma   90.00
#
_symmetry.space_group_name_H-M   'P 1'
#
loop_
_entity.id
_entity.type
_entity.pdbx_description
1 polymer ?
#
loop_
_entity_poly.entity_id
_entity_poly.type
_entity_poly.pdbx_seq_one_letter_code
_entity_poly.pdbx_strand_id
1 'polypeptide(L)'
;MKKGLFKEGGPLEVKNLGNDQYHLTITIPKDRDGRIARECPNSECSPAYFKVTPGTGITGGQDSAFCPYCRHEAEPNDFTTQEQIRYAKDMAIREAHGGVNEMVKDALGLDSRGKRKFGGGLLSIEMDLKPSQPKPVRRPFEDEVRRDVVCPHCTLDQTVFGLAAWCSDCGEDIFLTHVSAEIAVIRRMLNDIGRREQDLGRRVSAKDLENCLEDSVSLFEAASKAVTRRALKQRGDDSEAVEVNLKKVGNSFQNVDRSREQLKKLFGYEPTNRAIWDRLGSSFEKRHPVTHNLGVVDKKYLERAQQAEREGREVRITEAEIESLLKDIFQVISELHSEIIGNVR
;
A
#
# COMPACT_ATOMS: atom_id res chain seq x y z
N MET A 1 -38.66 -32.77 3.43
CA MET A 1 -37.24 -32.41 3.20
C MET A 1 -36.58 -32.25 4.55
N LYS A 2 -35.49 -32.98 4.84
CA LYS A 2 -34.67 -32.68 6.02
C LYS A 2 -34.07 -31.28 5.80
N LYS A 3 -34.42 -30.31 6.65
CA LYS A 3 -33.77 -28.99 6.62
C LYS A 3 -32.30 -29.20 7.01
N GLY A 4 -31.38 -28.77 6.15
CA GLY A 4 -29.93 -28.85 6.40
C GLY A 4 -29.46 -27.75 7.36
N LEU A 5 -28.19 -27.84 7.76
CA LEU A 5 -27.54 -26.87 8.65
C LEU A 5 -27.56 -25.45 8.08
N PHE A 6 -27.52 -25.33 6.75
CA PHE A 6 -27.67 -24.08 6.03
C PHE A 6 -28.92 -24.15 5.16
N LYS A 7 -29.61 -23.02 5.04
CA LYS A 7 -30.72 -22.87 4.10
C LYS A 7 -30.14 -22.55 2.72
N GLU A 8 -30.48 -23.35 1.71
CA GLU A 8 -30.06 -23.08 0.33
C GLU A 8 -30.53 -21.70 -0.15
N GLY A 9 -29.66 -21.01 -0.88
CA GLY A 9 -29.86 -19.64 -1.32
C GLY A 9 -29.56 -18.60 -0.22
N GLY A 10 -30.41 -17.57 -0.15
CA GLY A 10 -30.25 -16.48 0.81
C GLY A 10 -29.10 -15.52 0.46
N PRO A 11 -28.71 -14.62 1.40
CA PRO A 11 -27.73 -13.57 1.14
C PRO A 11 -26.30 -14.07 0.94
N LEU A 12 -26.01 -15.34 1.29
CA LEU A 12 -24.71 -15.98 1.09
C LEU A 12 -24.72 -17.02 -0.06
N GLU A 13 -25.79 -17.06 -0.85
CA GLU A 13 -25.96 -17.96 -2.00
C GLU A 13 -25.58 -19.42 -1.69
N VAL A 14 -26.03 -19.93 -0.55
CA VAL A 14 -25.61 -21.25 -0.06
C VAL A 14 -26.02 -22.34 -1.05
N LYS A 15 -25.05 -23.17 -1.46
CA LYS A 15 -25.27 -24.39 -2.25
C LYS A 15 -24.87 -25.61 -1.44
N ASN A 16 -25.78 -26.58 -1.35
CA ASN A 16 -25.48 -27.88 -0.76
C ASN A 16 -24.79 -28.77 -1.81
N LEU A 17 -23.58 -29.23 -1.51
CA LEU A 17 -22.81 -30.09 -2.40
C LEU A 17 -22.99 -31.59 -2.07
N GLY A 18 -23.77 -31.93 -1.04
CA GLY A 18 -23.90 -33.27 -0.49
C GLY A 18 -22.80 -33.58 0.54
N ASN A 19 -22.95 -34.71 1.25
CA ASN A 19 -21.97 -35.19 2.25
C ASN A 19 -21.55 -34.14 3.30
N ASP A 20 -22.52 -33.35 3.78
CA ASP A 20 -22.30 -32.24 4.74
C ASP A 20 -21.32 -31.15 4.25
N GLN A 21 -21.12 -31.06 2.93
CA GLN A 21 -20.34 -29.99 2.30
C GLN A 21 -21.26 -28.91 1.75
N TYR A 22 -20.88 -27.66 1.99
CA TYR A 22 -21.63 -26.48 1.57
C TYR A 22 -20.67 -25.48 0.92
N HIS A 23 -21.13 -24.84 -0.14
CA HIS A 23 -20.47 -23.70 -0.75
C HIS A 23 -21.24 -22.42 -0.38
N LEU A 24 -20.53 -21.41 0.10
CA LEU A 24 -21.09 -20.11 0.46
C LEU A 24 -20.30 -19.02 -0.27
N THR A 25 -21.01 -18.01 -0.76
CA THR A 25 -20.42 -16.83 -1.40
C THR A 25 -20.54 -15.64 -0.45
N ILE A 26 -19.39 -15.12 -0.02
CA ILE A 26 -19.33 -14.04 0.97
C ILE A 26 -18.74 -12.80 0.32
N THR A 27 -19.51 -11.72 0.29
CA THR A 27 -19.04 -10.44 -0.23
C THR A 27 -18.18 -9.74 0.80
N ILE A 28 -16.92 -9.43 0.45
CA ILE A 28 -16.04 -8.64 1.30
C ILE A 28 -16.46 -7.15 1.24
N PRO A 29 -16.70 -6.49 2.38
CA PRO A 29 -17.08 -5.09 2.38
C PRO A 29 -15.90 -4.21 1.94
N LYS A 30 -16.18 -3.26 1.05
CA LYS A 30 -15.23 -2.22 0.65
C LYS A 30 -14.99 -1.23 1.80
N ASP A 31 -13.81 -0.63 1.81
CA ASP A 31 -13.50 0.49 2.70
C ASP A 31 -14.14 1.82 2.22
N ARG A 32 -13.80 2.93 2.90
CA ARG A 32 -14.37 4.26 2.60
C ARG A 32 -14.01 4.77 1.22
N ASP A 33 -12.88 4.32 0.69
CA ASP A 33 -12.37 4.69 -0.64
C ASP A 33 -12.81 3.69 -1.71
N GLY A 34 -13.65 2.72 -1.35
CA GLY A 34 -14.17 1.71 -2.27
C GLY A 34 -13.21 0.56 -2.54
N ARG A 35 -12.16 0.40 -1.72
CA ARG A 35 -11.07 -0.57 -1.92
C ARG A 35 -11.25 -1.84 -1.09
N ILE A 36 -10.59 -2.91 -1.53
CA ILE A 36 -10.50 -4.20 -0.82
C ILE A 36 -9.04 -4.51 -0.55
N ALA A 37 -8.77 -5.01 0.66
CA ALA A 37 -7.44 -5.41 1.08
C ALA A 37 -6.98 -6.74 0.47
N ARG A 38 -5.68 -6.84 0.27
CA ARG A 38 -4.98 -8.03 -0.21
C ARG A 38 -3.68 -8.17 0.60
N GLU A 39 -3.30 -9.41 0.88
CA GLU A 39 -2.07 -9.76 1.59
C GLU A 39 -1.31 -10.80 0.79
N CYS A 40 -0.03 -10.57 0.53
CA CYS A 40 0.81 -11.51 -0.20
C CYS A 40 0.99 -12.82 0.60
N PRO A 41 0.74 -14.00 0.00
CA PRO A 41 0.93 -15.28 0.70
C PRO A 41 2.40 -15.66 0.92
N ASN A 42 3.34 -14.94 0.30
CA ASN A 42 4.77 -15.14 0.52
C ASN A 42 5.20 -14.59 1.89
N SER A 43 5.59 -15.49 2.81
CA SER A 43 6.00 -15.16 4.19
C SER A 43 7.27 -14.30 4.29
N GLU A 44 8.10 -14.26 3.25
CA GLU A 44 9.30 -13.39 3.20
C GLU A 44 9.00 -11.99 2.66
N CYS A 45 7.77 -11.76 2.18
CA CYS A 45 7.38 -10.46 1.65
C CYS A 45 7.07 -9.49 2.80
N SER A 46 7.73 -8.34 2.80
CA SER A 46 7.39 -7.21 3.67
C SER A 46 7.34 -5.95 2.80
N PRO A 47 6.24 -5.17 2.82
CA PRO A 47 5.15 -5.21 3.80
C PRO A 47 4.00 -6.18 3.49
N ALA A 48 3.97 -6.86 2.33
CA ALA A 48 2.96 -7.82 1.89
C ALA A 48 1.51 -7.32 1.72
N TYR A 49 1.10 -6.30 2.47
CA TYR A 49 -0.24 -5.75 2.49
C TYR A 49 -0.44 -4.64 1.45
N PHE A 50 -1.55 -4.66 0.73
CA PHE A 50 -1.94 -3.65 -0.25
C PHE A 50 -3.46 -3.64 -0.43
N LYS A 51 -4.00 -2.68 -1.16
CA LYS A 51 -5.42 -2.67 -1.54
C LYS A 51 -5.61 -2.40 -3.02
N VAL A 52 -6.74 -2.88 -3.54
CA VAL A 52 -7.17 -2.69 -4.93
C VAL A 52 -8.60 -2.18 -4.99
N THR A 53 -8.93 -1.41 -6.02
CA THR A 53 -10.30 -0.94 -6.29
C THR A 53 -11.03 -1.93 -7.20
N PRO A 54 -12.01 -2.71 -6.72
CA PRO A 54 -12.74 -3.67 -7.55
C PRO A 54 -13.51 -2.97 -8.68
N GLY A 55 -13.46 -3.54 -9.88
CA GLY A 55 -14.04 -2.95 -11.09
C GLY A 55 -13.10 -2.05 -11.88
N THR A 56 -11.86 -1.86 -11.40
CA THR A 56 -10.73 -1.34 -12.17
C THR A 56 -9.79 -2.49 -12.51
N GLY A 57 -8.83 -2.29 -13.42
CA GLY A 57 -7.90 -3.37 -13.76
C GLY A 57 -8.53 -4.43 -14.65
N ILE A 58 -8.21 -5.69 -14.37
CA ILE A 58 -8.76 -6.85 -15.10
C ILE A 58 -10.09 -7.24 -14.46
N THR A 59 -11.20 -6.99 -15.14
CA THR A 59 -12.55 -7.17 -14.56
C THR A 59 -13.19 -8.54 -14.83
N GLY A 60 -12.56 -9.41 -15.62
CA GLY A 60 -13.10 -10.73 -15.93
C GLY A 60 -12.01 -11.71 -16.38
N GLY A 61 -12.14 -12.97 -15.99
CA GLY A 61 -11.20 -14.04 -16.35
C GLY A 61 -9.78 -13.83 -15.81
N GLN A 62 -9.64 -13.20 -14.65
CA GLN A 62 -8.34 -13.03 -14.01
C GLN A 62 -7.95 -14.33 -13.30
N ASP A 63 -7.06 -15.11 -13.93
CA ASP A 63 -6.54 -16.36 -13.37
C ASP A 63 -5.38 -16.12 -12.39
N SER A 64 -4.61 -15.04 -12.60
CA SER A 64 -3.44 -14.68 -11.79
C SER A 64 -3.53 -13.25 -11.26
N ALA A 65 -3.01 -13.05 -10.05
CA ALA A 65 -2.72 -11.75 -9.46
C ALA A 65 -1.28 -11.72 -8.94
N PHE A 66 -0.74 -10.51 -8.76
CA PHE A 66 0.66 -10.31 -8.41
C PHE A 66 0.82 -9.46 -7.16
N CYS A 67 1.81 -9.81 -6.33
CA CYS A 67 2.23 -8.93 -5.24
C CYS A 67 2.95 -7.68 -5.78
N PRO A 68 2.54 -6.46 -5.40
CA PRO A 68 3.15 -5.23 -5.92
C PRO A 68 4.59 -5.00 -5.42
N TYR A 69 5.01 -5.74 -4.39
CA TYR A 69 6.34 -5.60 -3.76
C TYR A 69 7.33 -6.67 -4.22
N CYS A 70 6.92 -7.93 -4.30
CA CYS A 70 7.82 -9.06 -4.57
C CYS A 70 7.52 -9.82 -5.87
N ARG A 71 6.46 -9.46 -6.61
CA ARG A 71 5.99 -10.16 -7.83
C ARG A 71 5.48 -11.57 -7.64
N HIS A 72 5.28 -12.02 -6.41
CA HIS A 72 4.69 -13.34 -6.18
C HIS A 72 3.38 -13.44 -6.97
N GLU A 73 3.27 -14.46 -7.82
CA GLU A 73 2.11 -14.77 -8.64
C GLU A 73 1.30 -15.86 -7.95
N ALA A 74 0.01 -15.63 -7.77
CA ALA A 74 -0.92 -16.58 -7.18
C ALA A 74 -2.34 -16.31 -7.70
N GLU A 75 -3.30 -17.18 -7.38
CA GLU A 75 -4.69 -16.90 -7.71
C GLU A 75 -5.18 -15.66 -6.95
N PRO A 76 -6.11 -14.86 -7.49
CA PRO A 76 -6.62 -13.67 -6.80
C PRO A 76 -7.14 -13.94 -5.37
N ASN A 77 -7.68 -15.14 -5.12
CA ASN A 77 -8.19 -15.54 -3.81
C ASN A 77 -7.09 -15.90 -2.82
N ASP A 78 -5.88 -16.25 -3.27
CA ASP A 78 -4.75 -16.54 -2.38
C ASP A 78 -4.23 -15.29 -1.68
N PHE A 79 -4.58 -14.10 -2.19
CA PHE A 79 -4.27 -12.82 -1.57
C PHE A 79 -5.28 -12.40 -0.48
N THR A 80 -6.15 -13.29 -0.03
CA THR A 80 -7.14 -12.99 1.02
C THR A 80 -6.44 -12.72 2.36
N THR A 81 -6.80 -11.62 3.03
CA THR A 81 -6.23 -11.27 4.34
C THR A 81 -6.75 -12.17 5.46
N GLN A 82 -6.02 -12.27 6.57
CA GLN A 82 -6.50 -13.00 7.76
C GLN A 82 -7.81 -12.42 8.32
N GLU A 83 -8.01 -11.11 8.24
CA GLU A 83 -9.23 -10.45 8.71
C GLU A 83 -10.44 -10.73 7.80
N GLN A 84 -10.22 -10.90 6.49
CA GLN A 84 -11.25 -11.38 5.57
C GLN A 84 -11.61 -12.84 5.83
N ILE A 85 -10.64 -13.70 6.12
CA ILE A 85 -10.89 -15.11 6.51
C ILE A 85 -11.70 -15.17 7.80
N ARG A 86 -11.33 -14.38 8.82
CA ARG A 86 -12.10 -14.27 10.07
C ARG A 86 -13.54 -13.83 9.79
N TYR A 87 -13.71 -12.75 9.02
CA TYR A 87 -15.02 -12.24 8.66
C TYR A 87 -15.89 -13.29 7.94
N ALA A 88 -15.30 -14.02 7.00
CA ALA A 88 -15.99 -15.08 6.28
C ALA A 88 -16.45 -16.22 7.21
N LYS A 89 -15.58 -16.65 8.15
CA LYS A 89 -15.93 -17.64 9.17
C LYS A 89 -17.07 -17.17 10.08
N ASP A 90 -17.01 -15.91 10.53
CA ASP A 90 -18.06 -15.33 11.38
C ASP A 90 -19.41 -15.25 10.66
N MET A 91 -19.42 -14.91 9.35
CA MET A 91 -20.61 -14.93 8.52
C MET A 91 -21.20 -16.34 8.37
N ALA A 92 -20.35 -17.34 8.09
CA ALA A 92 -20.78 -18.72 7.97
C ALA A 92 -21.35 -19.29 9.30
N ILE A 93 -20.69 -19.02 10.43
CA ILE A 93 -21.17 -19.42 11.76
C ILE A 93 -22.53 -18.77 12.06
N ARG A 94 -22.70 -17.50 11.73
CA ARG A 94 -23.98 -16.79 11.91
C ARG A 94 -25.10 -17.41 11.08
N GLU A 95 -24.82 -17.80 9.84
CA GLU A 95 -25.80 -18.47 8.98
C GLU A 95 -26.16 -19.86 9.54
N ALA A 96 -25.16 -20.64 9.97
CA ALA A 96 -25.37 -21.94 10.59
C ALA A 96 -26.22 -21.85 11.88
N HIS A 97 -26.00 -20.83 12.71
CA HIS A 97 -26.83 -20.59 13.90
C HIS A 97 -28.32 -20.39 13.53
N GLY A 98 -28.59 -19.72 12.41
CA GLY A 98 -29.95 -19.59 11.89
C GLY A 98 -30.57 -20.94 11.54
N GLY A 99 -29.83 -21.78 10.81
CA GLY A 99 -30.29 -23.12 10.44
C GLY A 99 -30.53 -24.04 11.63
N VAL A 100 -29.63 -24.06 12.61
CA VAL A 100 -29.80 -24.84 13.86
C VAL A 100 -31.09 -24.42 14.59
N ASN A 101 -31.34 -23.11 14.73
CA ASN A 101 -32.55 -22.63 15.38
C ASN A 101 -33.82 -23.10 14.66
N GLU A 102 -33.82 -23.12 13.33
CA GLU A 102 -34.95 -23.63 12.53
C GLU A 102 -35.10 -25.15 12.66
N MET A 103 -34.00 -25.91 12.69
CA MET A 103 -34.06 -27.35 12.95
C MET A 103 -34.63 -27.68 14.33
N VAL A 104 -34.27 -26.92 15.37
CA VAL A 104 -34.79 -27.09 16.73
C VAL A 104 -36.29 -26.75 16.78
N LYS A 105 -36.72 -25.66 16.13
CA LYS A 105 -38.15 -25.30 16.04
C LYS A 105 -38.96 -26.41 15.37
N ASP A 106 -38.47 -26.93 14.25
CA ASP A 106 -39.12 -28.02 13.52
C ASP A 106 -39.20 -29.31 14.34
N ALA A 107 -38.09 -29.72 14.98
CA ALA A 107 -38.03 -30.92 15.82
C ALA A 107 -39.00 -30.85 17.00
N LEU A 108 -39.20 -29.64 17.57
CA LEU A 108 -40.15 -29.39 18.65
C LEU A 108 -41.56 -29.08 18.15
N GLY A 109 -41.80 -29.00 16.83
CA GLY A 109 -43.10 -28.70 16.22
C GLY A 109 -43.63 -27.30 16.57
N LEU A 110 -42.73 -26.34 16.78
CA LEU A 110 -43.08 -24.97 17.15
C LEU A 110 -43.63 -24.20 15.95
N ASP A 111 -44.55 -23.28 16.20
CA ASP A 111 -45.07 -22.37 15.19
C ASP A 111 -44.03 -21.30 14.79
N SER A 112 -44.42 -20.40 13.87
CA SER A 112 -43.54 -19.31 13.41
C SER A 112 -43.15 -18.32 14.51
N ARG A 113 -43.84 -18.33 15.66
CA ARG A 113 -43.54 -17.53 16.85
C ARG A 113 -42.65 -18.28 17.85
N GLY A 114 -42.24 -19.52 17.53
CA GLY A 114 -41.43 -20.35 18.42
C GLY A 114 -42.23 -20.98 19.56
N LYS A 115 -43.55 -21.09 19.40
CA LYS A 115 -44.45 -21.57 20.46
C LYS A 115 -45.18 -22.83 20.04
N ARG A 116 -45.49 -23.69 21.02
CA ARG A 116 -46.37 -24.84 20.82
C ARG A 116 -47.27 -25.02 22.04
N LYS A 117 -48.57 -25.12 21.79
CA LYS A 117 -49.56 -25.44 22.82
C LYS A 117 -49.91 -26.92 22.77
N PHE A 118 -49.96 -27.54 23.94
CA PHE A 118 -50.37 -28.92 24.14
C PHE A 118 -51.68 -28.95 24.93
N GLY A 119 -52.63 -29.75 24.45
CA GLY A 119 -53.97 -29.92 25.06
C GLY A 119 -55.04 -28.97 24.50
N GLY A 120 -56.31 -29.37 24.65
CA GLY A 120 -57.50 -28.61 24.30
C GLY A 120 -58.64 -29.01 25.23
N GLY A 121 -58.90 -28.20 26.27
CA GLY A 121 -59.82 -28.50 27.37
C GLY A 121 -59.47 -27.70 28.64
N LEU A 122 -59.71 -28.24 29.84
CA LEU A 122 -59.52 -27.55 31.13
C LEU A 122 -58.06 -27.21 31.50
N LEU A 123 -57.06 -27.80 30.84
CA LEU A 123 -55.64 -27.55 31.08
C LEU A 123 -54.88 -27.46 29.75
N SER A 124 -54.12 -26.37 29.56
CA SER A 124 -53.25 -26.16 28.40
C SER A 124 -51.82 -25.87 28.87
N ILE A 125 -50.83 -26.52 28.24
CA ILE A 125 -49.40 -26.27 28.49
C ILE A 125 -48.80 -25.59 27.27
N GLU A 126 -48.14 -24.44 27.46
CA GLU A 126 -47.46 -23.70 26.40
C GLU A 126 -45.95 -23.86 26.53
N MET A 127 -45.31 -24.32 25.46
CA MET A 127 -43.86 -24.35 25.29
C MET A 127 -43.44 -23.13 24.46
N ASP A 128 -42.40 -22.44 24.90
CA ASP A 128 -41.83 -21.26 24.24
C ASP A 128 -40.31 -21.44 24.10
N LEU A 129 -39.79 -21.31 22.88
CA LEU A 129 -38.36 -21.35 22.60
C LEU A 129 -37.85 -19.93 22.37
N LYS A 130 -36.94 -19.49 23.24
CA LYS A 130 -36.18 -18.24 23.06
C LYS A 130 -34.82 -18.56 22.46
N PRO A 131 -34.62 -18.42 21.14
CA PRO A 131 -33.33 -18.68 20.53
C PRO A 131 -32.30 -17.69 21.05
N SER A 132 -31.04 -18.14 21.17
CA SER A 132 -29.93 -17.25 21.47
C SER A 132 -29.75 -16.26 20.32
N GLN A 133 -29.44 -15.00 20.64
CA GLN A 133 -29.15 -14.02 19.60
C GLN A 133 -27.84 -14.39 18.90
N PRO A 134 -27.81 -14.36 17.55
CA PRO A 134 -26.58 -14.61 16.82
C PRO A 134 -25.55 -13.53 17.19
N LYS A 135 -24.29 -13.94 17.33
CA LYS A 135 -23.19 -13.00 17.57
C LYS A 135 -23.13 -11.98 16.43
N PRO A 136 -23.00 -10.67 16.71
CA PRO A 136 -22.77 -9.67 15.68
C PRO A 136 -21.50 -9.98 14.91
N VAL A 137 -21.58 -9.96 13.57
CA VAL A 137 -20.39 -10.10 12.71
C VAL A 137 -19.77 -8.72 12.56
N ARG A 138 -18.50 -8.61 12.95
CA ARG A 138 -17.72 -7.37 12.80
C ARG A 138 -17.11 -7.33 11.42
N ARG A 139 -17.13 -6.15 10.77
CA ARG A 139 -16.41 -5.93 9.52
C ARG A 139 -14.91 -6.27 9.67
N PRO A 140 -14.22 -6.67 8.58
CA PRO A 140 -12.77 -6.79 8.58
C PRO A 140 -12.12 -5.50 9.11
N PHE A 141 -11.16 -5.63 10.02
CA PHE A 141 -10.37 -4.49 10.50
C PHE A 141 -9.07 -4.45 9.70
N GLU A 142 -9.00 -3.53 8.75
CA GLU A 142 -7.98 -3.51 7.69
C GLU A 142 -7.14 -2.22 7.80
N ASP A 143 -5.84 -2.31 7.51
CA ASP A 143 -4.92 -1.17 7.60
C ASP A 143 -5.22 -0.06 6.58
N GLU A 144 -4.79 1.16 6.87
CA GLU A 144 -4.86 2.27 5.92
C GLU A 144 -3.55 2.38 5.11
N VAL A 145 -3.67 2.25 3.80
CA VAL A 145 -2.62 2.51 2.80
C VAL A 145 -3.04 3.72 1.96
N ARG A 146 -2.08 4.60 1.65
CA ARG A 146 -2.38 5.94 1.08
C ARG A 146 -1.51 6.35 -0.10
N ARG A 147 -0.73 5.42 -0.66
CA ARG A 147 0.06 5.69 -1.88
C ARG A 147 -0.63 5.05 -3.06
N ASP A 148 -1.44 5.88 -3.70
CA ASP A 148 -2.33 5.48 -4.76
C ASP A 148 -1.62 5.55 -6.10
N VAL A 149 -1.72 4.48 -6.89
CA VAL A 149 -1.13 4.39 -8.22
C VAL A 149 -2.09 3.68 -9.16
N VAL A 150 -2.31 4.28 -10.32
CA VAL A 150 -3.11 3.68 -11.40
C VAL A 150 -2.15 3.05 -12.41
N CYS A 151 -2.34 1.76 -12.68
CA CYS A 151 -1.54 1.06 -13.66
C CYS A 151 -1.80 1.60 -15.07
N PRO A 152 -0.78 2.00 -15.85
CA PRO A 152 -0.98 2.50 -17.21
C PRO A 152 -1.29 1.39 -18.22
N HIS A 153 -1.13 0.11 -17.85
CA HIS A 153 -1.33 -1.03 -18.74
C HIS A 153 -2.74 -1.62 -18.64
N CYS A 154 -3.21 -1.90 -17.42
CA CYS A 154 -4.52 -2.49 -17.18
C CYS A 154 -5.51 -1.56 -16.48
N THR A 155 -5.11 -0.34 -16.09
CA THR A 155 -5.94 0.64 -15.38
C THR A 155 -6.34 0.29 -13.95
N LEU A 156 -5.72 -0.73 -13.35
CA LEU A 156 -5.93 -1.05 -11.94
C LEU A 156 -5.58 0.16 -11.06
N ASP A 157 -6.54 0.60 -10.24
CA ASP A 157 -6.31 1.52 -9.13
C ASP A 157 -5.95 0.70 -7.89
N GLN A 158 -4.71 0.83 -7.46
CA GLN A 158 -4.16 0.14 -6.29
C GLN A 158 -3.50 1.13 -5.35
N THR A 159 -3.42 0.75 -4.08
CA THR A 159 -2.75 1.55 -3.06
C THR A 159 -1.90 0.66 -2.16
N VAL A 160 -0.74 1.19 -1.77
CA VAL A 160 0.35 0.39 -1.20
C VAL A 160 1.07 1.14 -0.08
N PHE A 161 1.93 0.41 0.62
CA PHE A 161 2.92 0.97 1.53
C PHE A 161 4.22 1.28 0.77
N GLY A 162 4.79 2.47 0.99
CA GLY A 162 6.02 2.87 0.29
C GLY A 162 5.86 2.79 -1.24
N LEU A 163 6.85 2.25 -1.94
CA LEU A 163 6.84 2.14 -3.39
C LEU A 163 6.44 0.73 -3.85
N ALA A 164 5.28 0.61 -4.51
CA ALA A 164 4.97 -0.50 -5.41
C ALA A 164 5.87 -0.45 -6.64
N ALA A 165 6.38 -1.60 -6.99
CA ALA A 165 7.14 -1.77 -8.20
C ALA A 165 6.24 -2.36 -9.29
N TRP A 166 5.39 -3.36 -8.97
CA TRP A 166 4.56 -4.08 -9.97
C TRP A 166 3.07 -3.77 -9.83
N CYS A 167 2.34 -3.93 -10.94
CA CYS A 167 0.89 -3.93 -10.93
C CYS A 167 0.34 -5.23 -10.34
N SER A 168 -0.64 -5.12 -9.45
CA SER A 168 -1.23 -6.27 -8.77
C SER A 168 -2.17 -7.12 -9.61
N ASP A 169 -2.58 -6.64 -10.79
CA ASP A 169 -3.40 -7.43 -11.72
C ASP A 169 -2.57 -7.97 -12.88
N CYS A 170 -1.93 -7.10 -13.68
CA CYS A 170 -1.23 -7.53 -14.89
C CYS A 170 0.25 -7.88 -14.67
N GLY A 171 0.82 -7.66 -13.48
CA GLY A 171 2.20 -8.01 -13.17
C GLY A 171 3.27 -7.16 -13.87
N GLU A 172 2.85 -6.12 -14.60
CA GLU A 172 3.72 -5.19 -15.32
C GLU A 172 4.51 -4.28 -14.39
N ASP A 173 5.64 -3.81 -14.88
CA ASP A 173 6.49 -2.85 -14.18
C ASP A 173 5.89 -1.44 -14.19
N ILE A 174 5.48 -0.97 -13.02
CA ILE A 174 4.89 0.36 -12.83
C ILE A 174 5.74 1.24 -11.91
N PHE A 175 6.98 0.85 -11.61
CA PHE A 175 7.82 1.53 -10.62
C PHE A 175 7.97 3.03 -10.94
N LEU A 176 8.30 3.37 -12.19
CA LEU A 176 8.44 4.76 -12.62
C LEU A 176 7.09 5.51 -12.63
N THR A 177 5.98 4.81 -12.88
CA THR A 177 4.63 5.40 -12.74
C THR A 177 4.39 5.82 -11.29
N HIS A 178 4.78 4.98 -10.34
CA HIS A 178 4.63 5.28 -8.92
C HIS A 178 5.56 6.44 -8.48
N VAL A 179 6.82 6.44 -8.92
CA VAL A 179 7.72 7.59 -8.66
C VAL A 179 7.13 8.88 -9.24
N SER A 180 6.54 8.83 -10.43
CA SER A 180 5.85 9.98 -11.03
C SER A 180 4.64 10.44 -10.20
N ALA A 181 3.86 9.50 -9.64
CA ALA A 181 2.74 9.81 -8.76
C ALA A 181 3.19 10.52 -7.46
N GLU A 182 4.27 10.07 -6.82
CA GLU A 182 4.83 10.74 -5.63
C GLU A 182 5.36 12.14 -5.96
N ILE A 183 6.02 12.32 -7.12
CA ILE A 183 6.42 13.66 -7.61
C ILE A 183 5.21 14.55 -7.82
N ALA A 184 4.11 14.01 -8.35
CA ALA A 184 2.88 14.77 -8.55
C ALA A 184 2.27 15.26 -7.23
N VAL A 185 2.41 14.50 -6.13
CA VAL A 185 2.01 14.94 -4.78
C VAL A 185 2.85 16.15 -4.34
N ILE A 186 4.18 16.06 -4.43
CA ILE A 186 5.08 17.17 -4.05
C ILE A 186 4.78 18.41 -4.92
N ARG A 187 4.55 18.24 -6.23
CA ARG A 187 4.14 19.33 -7.12
C ARG A 187 2.81 19.97 -6.73
N ARG A 188 1.82 19.18 -6.28
CA ARG A 188 0.55 19.73 -5.78
C ARG A 188 0.75 20.58 -4.54
N MET A 189 1.63 20.15 -3.62
CA MET A 189 2.02 20.96 -2.47
C MET A 189 2.71 22.26 -2.90
N LEU A 190 3.65 22.17 -3.84
CA LEU A 190 4.38 23.31 -4.40
C LEU A 190 3.44 24.35 -5.03
N ASN A 191 2.47 23.90 -5.83
CA ASN A 191 1.51 24.76 -6.49
C ASN A 191 0.52 25.45 -5.52
N ASP A 192 0.38 24.94 -4.30
CA ASP A 192 -0.51 25.49 -3.27
C ASP A 192 0.17 26.54 -2.37
N ILE A 193 1.49 26.73 -2.51
CA ILE A 193 2.29 27.62 -1.67
C ILE A 193 1.80 29.07 -1.75
N GLY A 194 1.50 29.57 -2.94
CA GLY A 194 1.01 30.95 -3.12
C GLY A 194 -0.29 31.22 -2.37
N ARG A 195 -1.22 30.26 -2.37
CA ARG A 195 -2.47 30.35 -1.60
C ARG A 195 -2.19 30.27 -0.10
N ARG A 196 -1.35 29.33 0.34
CA ARG A 196 -0.99 29.16 1.76
C ARG A 196 -0.22 30.35 2.31
N GLU A 197 0.56 31.05 1.49
CA GLU A 197 1.18 32.33 1.90
C GLU A 197 0.13 33.39 2.19
N GLN A 198 -0.90 33.50 1.34
CA GLN A 198 -1.98 34.47 1.51
C GLN A 198 -2.83 34.14 2.75
N ASP A 199 -3.16 32.87 2.94
CA ASP A 199 -4.07 32.42 3.99
C ASP A 199 -3.37 32.30 5.37
N LEU A 200 -2.11 31.89 5.39
CA LEU A 200 -1.39 31.45 6.60
C LEU A 200 -0.09 32.24 6.87
N GLY A 201 0.37 33.05 5.91
CA GLY A 201 1.53 33.92 6.05
C GLY A 201 2.87 33.30 5.57
N ARG A 202 3.86 34.18 5.41
CA ARG A 202 5.16 33.87 4.78
C ARG A 202 5.99 32.79 5.45
N ARG A 203 5.90 32.64 6.78
CA ARG A 203 6.67 31.60 7.47
C ARG A 203 6.15 30.20 7.13
N VAL A 204 4.84 30.06 6.96
CA VAL A 204 4.20 28.80 6.56
C VAL A 204 4.60 28.45 5.13
N SER A 205 4.51 29.39 4.20
CA SER A 205 4.94 29.14 2.81
C SER A 205 6.43 28.80 2.70
N ALA A 206 7.30 29.47 3.46
CA ALA A 206 8.71 29.09 3.57
C ALA A 206 8.90 27.67 4.14
N LYS A 207 8.09 27.27 5.13
CA LYS A 207 8.14 25.91 5.68
C LYS A 207 7.64 24.86 4.69
N ASP A 208 6.64 25.19 3.88
CA ASP A 208 6.16 24.30 2.82
C ASP A 208 7.26 24.05 1.77
N LEU A 209 8.06 25.06 1.41
CA LEU A 209 9.24 24.90 0.55
C LEU A 209 10.31 24.01 1.17
N GLU A 210 10.64 24.23 2.45
CA GLU A 210 11.57 23.38 3.21
C GLU A 210 11.11 21.91 3.20
N ASN A 211 9.83 21.67 3.47
CA ASN A 211 9.26 20.31 3.49
C ASN A 211 9.28 19.69 2.10
N CYS A 212 8.94 20.43 1.04
CA CYS A 212 9.00 19.92 -0.33
C CYS A 212 10.44 19.53 -0.74
N LEU A 213 11.47 20.26 -0.27
CA LEU A 213 12.87 19.89 -0.45
C LEU A 213 13.19 18.58 0.29
N GLU A 214 12.81 18.46 1.55
CA GLU A 214 13.03 17.24 2.35
C GLU A 214 12.31 16.01 1.76
N ASP A 215 11.08 16.18 1.29
CA ASP A 215 10.29 15.14 0.63
C ASP A 215 10.92 14.73 -0.70
N SER A 216 11.47 15.67 -1.47
CA SER A 216 12.19 15.37 -2.70
C SER A 216 13.42 14.48 -2.44
N VAL A 217 14.23 14.82 -1.43
CA VAL A 217 15.40 14.00 -1.04
C VAL A 217 14.97 12.62 -0.53
N SER A 218 13.90 12.57 0.26
CA SER A 218 13.36 11.32 0.81
C SER A 218 12.81 10.39 -0.28
N LEU A 219 12.15 10.96 -1.30
CA LEU A 219 11.70 10.22 -2.48
C LEU A 219 12.88 9.64 -3.26
N PHE A 220 13.93 10.44 -3.51
CA PHE A 220 15.13 9.96 -4.19
C PHE A 220 15.80 8.81 -3.42
N GLU A 221 15.93 8.94 -2.10
CA GLU A 221 16.47 7.87 -1.26
C GLU A 221 15.63 6.60 -1.33
N ALA A 222 14.32 6.71 -1.14
CA ALA A 222 13.41 5.57 -1.16
C ALA A 222 13.42 4.87 -2.53
N ALA A 223 13.36 5.63 -3.62
CA ALA A 223 13.41 5.11 -4.97
C ALA A 223 14.77 4.43 -5.27
N SER A 224 15.89 5.06 -4.88
CA SER A 224 17.23 4.49 -5.07
C SER A 224 17.41 3.19 -4.26
N LYS A 225 16.88 3.11 -3.03
CA LYS A 225 16.86 1.88 -2.24
C LYS A 225 16.00 0.80 -2.89
N ALA A 226 14.84 1.16 -3.45
CA ALA A 226 13.97 0.22 -4.14
C ALA A 226 14.64 -0.37 -5.39
N VAL A 227 15.27 0.48 -6.22
CA VAL A 227 16.06 0.04 -7.39
C VAL A 227 17.22 -0.86 -6.93
N THR A 228 17.99 -0.43 -5.93
CA THR A 228 19.11 -1.21 -5.38
C THR A 228 18.65 -2.58 -4.90
N ARG A 229 17.58 -2.64 -4.09
CA ARG A 229 17.00 -3.89 -3.57
C ARG A 229 16.62 -4.82 -4.70
N ARG A 230 15.92 -4.31 -5.72
CA ARG A 230 15.49 -5.11 -6.87
C ARG A 230 16.67 -5.64 -7.66
N ALA A 231 17.67 -4.80 -7.94
CA ALA A 231 18.87 -5.18 -8.67
C ALA A 231 19.65 -6.29 -7.97
N LEU A 232 19.82 -6.19 -6.64
CA LEU A 232 20.47 -7.23 -5.85
C LEU A 232 19.69 -8.56 -5.93
N LYS A 233 18.35 -8.52 -5.82
CA LYS A 233 17.52 -9.72 -5.99
C LYS A 233 17.62 -10.32 -7.40
N GLN A 234 17.64 -9.50 -8.44
CA GLN A 234 17.80 -9.97 -9.83
C GLN A 234 19.17 -10.57 -10.10
N ARG A 235 20.21 -10.09 -9.41
CA ARG A 235 21.56 -10.69 -9.44
C ARG A 235 21.62 -12.08 -8.78
N GLY A 236 20.56 -12.47 -8.06
CA GLY A 236 20.48 -13.74 -7.34
C GLY A 236 20.97 -13.68 -5.90
N ASP A 237 21.19 -12.47 -5.35
CA ASP A 237 21.50 -12.33 -3.92
C ASP A 237 20.29 -12.79 -3.08
N ASP A 238 20.54 -13.60 -2.05
CA ASP A 238 19.51 -14.01 -1.11
C ASP A 238 18.99 -12.84 -0.25
N SER A 239 17.87 -13.06 0.43
CA SER A 239 17.20 -12.04 1.26
C SER A 239 18.12 -11.46 2.35
N GLU A 240 19.02 -12.26 2.95
CA GLU A 240 19.92 -11.80 4.01
C GLU A 240 21.04 -10.91 3.44
N ALA A 241 21.65 -11.32 2.33
CA ALA A 241 22.67 -10.56 1.61
C ALA A 241 22.12 -9.21 1.13
N VAL A 242 20.88 -9.18 0.64
CA VAL A 242 20.19 -7.94 0.26
C VAL A 242 20.07 -6.99 1.45
N GLU A 243 19.61 -7.46 2.61
CA GLU A 243 19.48 -6.64 3.81
C GLU A 243 20.84 -6.12 4.32
N VAL A 244 21.87 -6.97 4.32
CA VAL A 244 23.23 -6.57 4.72
C VAL A 244 23.76 -5.46 3.82
N ASN A 245 23.56 -5.56 2.51
CA ASN A 245 23.97 -4.52 1.56
C ASN A 245 23.18 -3.23 1.77
N LEU A 246 21.85 -3.30 1.93
CA LEU A 246 21.03 -2.11 2.17
C LEU A 246 21.34 -1.44 3.51
N LYS A 247 21.69 -2.21 4.55
CA LYS A 247 22.16 -1.68 5.83
C LYS A 247 23.50 -0.95 5.70
N LYS A 248 24.42 -1.46 4.88
CA LYS A 248 25.70 -0.78 4.55
C LYS A 248 25.48 0.50 3.77
N VAL A 249 24.51 0.51 2.85
CA VAL A 249 24.09 1.73 2.14
C VAL A 249 23.54 2.75 3.14
N GLY A 250 22.74 2.33 4.12
CA GLY A 250 22.25 3.20 5.19
C GLY A 250 21.48 4.40 4.63
N ASN A 251 21.86 5.62 5.02
CA ASN A 251 21.31 6.88 4.50
C ASN A 251 22.19 7.52 3.40
N SER A 252 23.07 6.74 2.76
CA SER A 252 23.99 7.25 1.74
C SER A 252 23.25 7.94 0.59
N PHE A 253 22.03 7.51 0.25
CA PHE A 253 21.24 8.14 -0.81
C PHE A 253 20.67 9.53 -0.46
N GLN A 254 20.84 10.02 0.78
CA GLN A 254 20.56 11.42 1.13
C GLN A 254 21.73 12.36 0.80
N ASN A 255 22.84 11.84 0.28
CA ASN A 255 23.99 12.62 -0.18
C ASN A 255 24.42 12.11 -1.56
N VAL A 256 24.59 13.02 -2.51
CA VAL A 256 24.80 12.69 -3.92
C VAL A 256 26.15 12.00 -4.15
N ASP A 257 27.22 12.44 -3.47
CA ASP A 257 28.54 11.81 -3.61
C ASP A 257 28.53 10.37 -3.12
N ARG A 258 27.99 10.15 -1.91
CA ARG A 258 27.85 8.82 -1.34
C ARG A 258 26.91 7.94 -2.19
N SER A 259 25.87 8.52 -2.79
CA SER A 259 25.00 7.82 -3.72
C SER A 259 25.79 7.27 -4.91
N ARG A 260 26.60 8.12 -5.56
CA ARG A 260 27.47 7.72 -6.68
C ARG A 260 28.45 6.62 -6.26
N GLU A 261 29.08 6.76 -5.10
CA GLU A 261 30.00 5.76 -4.56
C GLU A 261 29.33 4.40 -4.31
N GLN A 262 28.14 4.38 -3.71
CA GLN A 262 27.41 3.12 -3.46
C GLN A 262 26.97 2.46 -4.76
N LEU A 263 26.44 3.23 -5.72
CA LEU A 263 25.99 2.69 -7.01
C LEU A 263 27.17 2.13 -7.82
N LYS A 264 28.30 2.84 -7.85
CA LYS A 264 29.54 2.34 -8.47
C LYS A 264 30.06 1.08 -7.79
N LYS A 265 30.06 1.05 -6.46
CA LYS A 265 30.53 -0.11 -5.69
C LYS A 265 29.66 -1.35 -5.89
N LEU A 266 28.33 -1.18 -5.89
CA LEU A 266 27.39 -2.30 -5.94
C LEU A 266 27.16 -2.83 -7.36
N PHE A 267 27.17 -1.95 -8.35
CA PHE A 267 26.72 -2.26 -9.72
C PHE A 267 27.69 -1.79 -10.81
N GLY A 268 28.82 -1.16 -10.46
CA GLY A 268 29.72 -0.57 -11.45
C GLY A 268 29.11 0.63 -12.18
N TYR A 269 27.98 1.16 -11.72
CA TYR A 269 27.25 2.24 -12.38
C TYR A 269 28.03 3.55 -12.30
N GLU A 270 28.15 4.23 -13.45
CA GLU A 270 28.67 5.59 -13.56
C GLU A 270 27.62 6.51 -14.22
N PRO A 271 27.33 7.68 -13.63
CA PRO A 271 26.39 8.63 -14.22
C PRO A 271 26.72 9.03 -15.65
N THR A 272 25.76 8.86 -16.56
CA THR A 272 25.92 9.32 -17.96
C THR A 272 25.92 10.86 -18.04
N ASN A 273 25.10 11.53 -17.23
CA ASN A 273 25.00 12.98 -17.19
C ASN A 273 25.43 13.56 -15.83
N ARG A 274 26.73 13.85 -15.70
CA ARG A 274 27.31 14.42 -14.46
C ARG A 274 26.66 15.75 -14.05
N ALA A 275 26.24 16.56 -15.01
CA ALA A 275 25.65 17.87 -14.72
C ALA A 275 24.31 17.77 -13.96
N ILE A 276 23.52 16.71 -14.17
CA ILE A 276 22.30 16.47 -13.39
C ILE A 276 22.66 16.14 -11.94
N TRP A 277 23.65 15.26 -11.74
CA TRP A 277 24.11 14.88 -10.42
C TRP A 277 24.69 16.06 -9.64
N ASP A 278 25.43 16.95 -10.30
CA ASP A 278 25.97 18.15 -9.63
C ASP A 278 24.86 19.13 -9.19
N ARG A 279 23.76 19.25 -9.97
CA ARG A 279 22.56 20.00 -9.58
C ARG A 279 21.81 19.36 -8.41
N LEU A 280 21.68 18.04 -8.41
CA LEU A 280 21.14 17.30 -7.27
C LEU A 280 21.99 17.56 -6.02
N GLY A 281 23.32 17.52 -6.14
CA GLY A 281 24.24 17.74 -5.02
C GLY A 281 24.04 19.10 -4.38
N SER A 282 23.97 20.14 -5.22
CA SER A 282 23.69 21.52 -4.76
C SER A 282 22.37 21.64 -4.00
N SER A 283 21.33 20.93 -4.45
CA SER A 283 20.01 20.96 -3.80
C SER A 283 19.98 20.13 -2.50
N PHE A 284 20.64 18.97 -2.49
CA PHE A 284 20.67 18.06 -1.34
C PHE A 284 21.43 18.66 -0.16
N GLU A 285 22.50 19.41 -0.41
CA GLU A 285 23.24 20.06 0.68
C GLU A 285 22.39 21.09 1.44
N LYS A 286 21.38 21.71 0.80
CA LYS A 286 20.42 22.60 1.50
C LYS A 286 19.56 21.88 2.54
N ARG A 287 19.42 20.55 2.46
CA ARG A 287 18.72 19.77 3.48
C ARG A 287 19.43 19.84 4.83
N HIS A 288 20.76 19.87 4.88
CA HIS A 288 21.51 19.91 6.15
C HIS A 288 21.09 21.10 7.04
N PRO A 289 21.15 22.36 6.58
CA PRO A 289 20.69 23.50 7.38
C PRO A 289 19.19 23.47 7.65
N VAL A 290 18.35 23.04 6.69
CA VAL A 290 16.89 22.93 6.89
C VAL A 290 16.54 21.95 8.03
N THR A 291 17.10 20.74 8.00
CA THR A 291 16.78 19.69 8.97
C THR A 291 17.48 19.89 10.31
N HIS A 292 18.72 20.42 10.32
CA HIS A 292 19.58 20.40 11.51
C HIS A 292 19.92 21.77 12.09
N ASN A 293 19.65 22.87 11.37
CA ASN A 293 20.01 24.21 11.81
C ASN A 293 18.87 25.23 11.64
N LEU A 294 17.61 24.78 11.68
CA LEU A 294 16.42 25.64 11.51
C LEU A 294 16.46 26.50 10.24
N GLY A 295 17.03 25.96 9.16
CA GLY A 295 17.21 26.67 7.89
C GLY A 295 18.40 27.63 7.87
N VAL A 296 19.19 27.75 8.94
CA VAL A 296 20.31 28.70 9.02
C VAL A 296 21.58 28.11 8.38
N VAL A 297 22.24 28.89 7.53
CA VAL A 297 23.53 28.61 6.89
C VAL A 297 24.62 28.48 7.96
N ASP A 298 25.26 27.31 8.04
CA ASP A 298 26.43 27.05 8.88
C ASP A 298 27.72 26.88 8.05
N LYS A 299 28.87 26.84 8.73
CA LYS A 299 30.18 26.63 8.09
C LYS A 299 30.24 25.31 7.30
N LYS A 300 29.63 24.26 7.84
CA LYS A 300 29.63 22.92 7.24
C LYS A 300 28.91 22.92 5.90
N TYR A 301 27.81 23.66 5.77
CA TYR A 301 27.11 23.87 4.51
C TYR A 301 27.94 24.74 3.55
N LEU A 302 28.55 25.83 4.01
CA LEU A 302 29.38 26.70 3.14
C LEU A 302 30.57 25.96 2.52
N GLU A 303 31.23 25.11 3.31
CA GLU A 303 32.34 24.27 2.85
C GLU A 303 31.92 23.29 1.74
N ARG A 304 30.66 22.83 1.76
CA ARG A 304 30.14 21.81 0.83
C ARG A 304 29.42 22.37 -0.38
N ALA A 305 28.58 23.39 -0.18
CA ALA A 305 27.74 23.97 -1.22
C ALA A 305 28.52 24.88 -2.16
N GLN A 306 29.69 25.40 -1.73
CA GLN A 306 30.49 26.40 -2.49
C GLN A 306 29.65 27.61 -2.97
N GLN A 307 28.56 27.94 -2.27
CA GLN A 307 27.67 29.04 -2.63
C GLN A 307 28.06 30.33 -1.91
N ALA A 308 27.70 31.47 -2.51
CA ALA A 308 27.95 32.81 -1.99
C ALA A 308 27.00 33.22 -0.83
N GLU A 309 26.29 32.27 -0.21
CA GLU A 309 25.43 32.56 0.94
C GLU A 309 26.28 32.99 2.15
N ARG A 310 25.74 33.87 3.00
CA ARG A 310 26.44 34.36 4.19
C ARG A 310 26.09 33.48 5.38
N GLU A 311 27.11 33.06 6.14
CA GLU A 311 26.93 32.35 7.42
C GLU A 311 25.94 33.12 8.32
N GLY A 312 25.02 32.40 8.98
CA GLY A 312 24.01 32.98 9.87
C GLY A 312 22.77 33.56 9.19
N ARG A 313 22.62 33.43 7.87
CA ARG A 313 21.37 33.72 7.15
C ARG A 313 20.54 32.46 6.95
N GLU A 314 19.26 32.60 6.65
CA GLU A 314 18.43 31.48 6.22
C GLU A 314 18.81 31.07 4.79
N VAL A 315 18.87 29.77 4.53
CA VAL A 315 19.05 29.20 3.19
C VAL A 315 17.86 29.56 2.34
N ARG A 316 18.14 30.07 1.13
CA ARG A 316 17.08 30.42 0.21
C ARG A 316 16.66 29.20 -0.59
N ILE A 317 15.36 28.87 -0.52
CA ILE A 317 14.71 27.84 -1.34
C ILE A 317 13.65 28.53 -2.20
N THR A 318 13.51 28.10 -3.45
CA THR A 318 12.52 28.67 -4.39
C THR A 318 11.70 27.58 -5.05
N GLU A 319 10.50 27.92 -5.51
CA GLU A 319 9.63 26.98 -6.23
C GLU A 319 10.31 26.42 -7.50
N ALA A 320 10.97 27.30 -8.26
CA ALA A 320 11.68 26.91 -9.50
C ALA A 320 12.83 25.92 -9.24
N GLU A 321 13.50 26.05 -8.09
CA GLU A 321 14.54 25.13 -7.65
C GLU A 321 13.96 23.74 -7.34
N ILE A 322 12.87 23.67 -6.58
CA ILE A 322 12.21 22.40 -6.26
C ILE A 322 11.64 21.75 -7.53
N GLU A 323 11.03 22.50 -8.43
CA GLU A 323 10.53 21.96 -9.69
C GLU A 323 11.66 21.41 -10.58
N SER A 324 12.83 22.06 -10.56
CA SER A 324 14.02 21.56 -11.27
C SER A 324 14.57 20.29 -10.61
N LEU A 325 14.61 20.27 -9.26
CA LEU A 325 15.02 19.11 -8.48
C LEU A 325 14.15 17.89 -8.75
N LEU A 326 12.82 18.05 -8.78
CA LEU A 326 11.89 16.95 -9.07
C LEU A 326 12.09 16.38 -10.48
N LYS A 327 12.37 17.22 -11.48
CA LYS A 327 12.70 16.78 -12.85
C LYS A 327 14.01 15.99 -12.87
N ASP A 328 15.04 16.52 -12.22
CA ASP A 328 16.36 15.88 -12.13
C ASP A 328 16.28 14.53 -11.41
N ILE A 329 15.52 14.44 -10.31
CA ILE A 329 15.26 13.18 -9.60
C ILE A 329 14.58 12.17 -10.51
N PHE A 330 13.50 12.55 -11.21
CA PHE A 330 12.80 11.62 -12.09
C PHE A 330 13.72 11.09 -13.19
N GLN A 331 14.53 11.96 -13.79
CA GLN A 331 15.47 11.60 -14.84
C GLN A 331 16.53 10.61 -14.32
N VAL A 332 17.14 10.88 -13.16
CA VAL A 332 18.14 9.99 -12.57
C VAL A 332 17.51 8.65 -12.17
N ILE A 333 16.35 8.64 -11.52
CA ILE A 333 15.69 7.39 -11.14
C ILE A 333 15.29 6.56 -12.37
N SER A 334 14.85 7.21 -13.46
CA SER A 334 14.56 6.53 -14.72
C SER A 334 15.82 5.91 -15.34
N GLU A 335 16.93 6.65 -15.33
CA GLU A 335 18.23 6.14 -15.79
C GLU A 335 18.68 4.94 -14.94
N LEU A 336 18.66 5.06 -13.61
CA LEU A 336 19.01 3.96 -12.69
C LEU A 336 18.12 2.74 -12.89
N HIS A 337 16.81 2.94 -13.08
CA HIS A 337 15.89 1.84 -13.39
C HIS A 337 16.31 1.16 -14.70
N SER A 338 16.53 1.90 -15.78
CA SER A 338 16.94 1.31 -17.05
C SER A 338 18.32 0.62 -17.02
N GLU A 339 19.33 1.26 -16.43
CA GLU A 339 20.72 0.81 -16.49
C GLU A 339 21.06 -0.24 -15.43
N ILE A 340 20.40 -0.21 -14.27
CA ILE A 340 20.70 -1.17 -13.19
C ILE A 340 19.74 -2.35 -13.25
N ILE A 341 18.46 -2.14 -13.56
CA ILE A 341 17.51 -3.26 -13.68
C ILE A 341 17.57 -3.89 -15.07
N GLY A 342 17.73 -3.09 -16.12
CA GLY A 342 17.76 -3.60 -17.51
C GLY A 342 19.04 -4.38 -17.85
N ASN A 343 20.17 -4.06 -17.21
CA ASN A 343 21.47 -4.69 -17.50
C ASN A 343 21.83 -5.85 -16.55
N VAL A 344 21.08 -6.07 -15.46
CA VAL A 344 21.23 -7.26 -14.61
C VAL A 344 20.43 -8.40 -15.25
N ARG A 345 21.06 -9.11 -16.19
CA ARG A 345 20.58 -10.38 -16.75
C ARG A 345 21.20 -11.57 -16.05
#